data_AF-A0A9R1EU77-F1
#
_entry.id   AF-A0A9R1EU77-F1
#
_cell.length_a   1.000
_cell.length_b   1.000
_cell.length_c   1.000
_cell.angle_alpha   90.00
_cell.angle_beta   90.00
_cell.angle_gamma   90.00
#
_symmetry.space_group_name_H-M   'P 1'
#
loop_
_entity.id
_entity.type
_entity.pdbx_description
1 polymer ?
#
loop_
_entity_poly.entity_id
_entity_poly.type
_entity_poly.pdbx_seq_one_letter_code
_entity_poly.pdbx_strand_id
1 'polypeptide(L)'
;MANLAAAGCVFQPTGCELIGHYLIPRAGLGGVFFPGIIEEGVDVLSLCPRALSFPENHRRDYDEVWGFFFAAKPAGETCPTPDAGGCWEQYGQEKAYYGGEGGREAVAFRRRFAYRYTCRDGEVISQTRWRMKEYRLNRNAAAFRRAHPGPVPPDVVFVVHKVYRKPLITPPPPPDSSSSEDEGSESYIVYPQLDEIMRRLTMGN
;
A
#
# COMPACT_ATOMS: atom_id res chain seq x y z
N MET A 1 17.10 -1.72 -22.48
CA MET A 1 16.04 -1.81 -21.45
C MET A 1 14.90 -0.92 -21.89
N ALA A 2 13.81 -1.50 -22.38
CA ALA A 2 12.69 -0.71 -22.89
C ALA A 2 12.01 0.01 -21.71
N ASN A 3 11.92 1.33 -21.82
CA ASN A 3 11.27 2.20 -20.86
C ASN A 3 9.76 1.91 -20.94
N LEU A 4 9.24 1.08 -20.04
CA LEU A 4 7.81 0.70 -19.96
C LEU A 4 6.87 1.91 -19.82
N ALA A 5 7.40 3.10 -19.51
CA ALA A 5 6.69 4.36 -19.49
C ALA A 5 6.24 4.88 -20.88
N ALA A 6 6.84 4.41 -21.99
CA ALA A 6 6.62 4.99 -23.32
C ALA A 6 5.31 4.57 -24.02
N ALA A 7 4.52 3.65 -23.46
CA ALA A 7 3.37 3.05 -24.16
C ALA A 7 2.01 3.20 -23.44
N GLY A 8 1.90 4.07 -22.43
CA GLY A 8 0.68 4.15 -21.60
C GLY A 8 0.45 2.92 -20.72
N CYS A 9 1.47 2.05 -20.59
CA CYS A 9 1.42 0.90 -19.69
C CYS A 9 1.45 1.36 -18.23
N VAL A 10 0.49 0.88 -17.46
CA VAL A 10 0.35 1.16 -16.03
C VAL A 10 0.92 0.00 -15.24
N PHE A 11 1.74 0.29 -14.22
CA PHE A 11 2.17 -0.73 -13.29
C PHE A 11 1.05 -1.05 -12.29
N GLN A 12 0.45 -2.23 -12.43
CA GLN A 12 -0.66 -2.71 -11.61
C GLN A 12 -0.49 -4.18 -11.21
N PRO A 13 0.53 -4.51 -10.39
CA PRO A 13 0.78 -5.88 -9.96
C PRO A 13 -0.34 -6.39 -9.03
N THR A 14 -0.60 -7.68 -9.12
CA THR A 14 -1.33 -8.47 -8.14
C THR A 14 -0.54 -8.57 -6.83
N GLY A 15 -1.21 -8.97 -5.74
CA GLY A 15 -0.53 -9.21 -4.46
C GLY A 15 0.55 -10.29 -4.58
N CYS A 16 0.28 -11.34 -5.36
CA CYS A 16 1.24 -12.42 -5.60
C CYS A 16 2.49 -11.93 -6.36
N GLU A 17 2.32 -11.07 -7.37
CA GLU A 17 3.46 -10.47 -8.11
C GLU A 17 4.29 -9.54 -7.22
N LEU A 18 3.66 -8.74 -6.35
CA LEU A 18 4.38 -7.93 -5.35
C LEU A 18 5.21 -8.82 -4.42
N ILE A 19 4.66 -9.95 -3.98
CA ILE A 19 5.37 -10.87 -3.11
C ILE A 19 6.52 -11.54 -3.88
N GLY A 20 6.25 -12.11 -5.05
CA GLY A 20 7.19 -12.92 -5.82
C GLY A 20 8.32 -12.13 -6.49
N HIS A 21 8.05 -10.91 -6.93
CA HIS A 21 9.00 -10.12 -7.72
C HIS A 21 9.62 -8.92 -6.98
N TYR A 22 9.08 -8.57 -5.80
CA TYR A 22 9.61 -7.47 -4.99
C TYR A 22 10.01 -7.94 -3.60
N LEU A 23 9.08 -8.48 -2.80
CA LEU A 23 9.37 -8.82 -1.40
C LEU A 23 10.39 -9.97 -1.27
N ILE A 24 10.18 -11.09 -1.94
CA ILE A 24 11.06 -12.27 -1.86
C ILE A 24 12.48 -11.93 -2.40
N PRO A 25 12.63 -11.32 -3.59
CA PRO A 25 13.96 -10.96 -4.09
C PRO A 25 14.66 -9.92 -3.22
N ARG A 26 13.94 -8.90 -2.72
CA ARG A 26 14.52 -7.87 -1.83
C ARG A 26 15.00 -8.42 -0.50
N ALA A 27 14.36 -9.48 -0.01
CA ALA A 27 14.79 -10.16 1.20
C ALA A 27 15.99 -11.10 0.97
N GLY A 28 16.51 -11.20 -0.26
CA GLY A 28 17.63 -12.08 -0.60
C GLY A 28 17.22 -13.57 -0.68
N LEU A 29 15.93 -13.86 -0.88
CA LEU A 29 15.38 -15.22 -0.85
C LEU A 29 15.21 -15.82 -2.27
N GLY A 30 15.91 -15.24 -3.25
CA GLY A 30 15.86 -15.63 -4.66
C GLY A 30 14.74 -14.96 -5.47
N GLY A 31 14.68 -15.26 -6.76
CA GLY A 31 13.69 -14.71 -7.70
C GLY A 31 14.23 -13.54 -8.56
N VAL A 32 13.40 -13.10 -9.50
CA VAL A 32 13.71 -12.00 -10.42
C VAL A 32 13.22 -10.69 -9.81
N PHE A 33 14.11 -9.70 -9.72
CA PHE A 33 13.83 -8.37 -9.21
C PHE A 33 13.69 -7.36 -10.36
N PHE A 34 12.66 -6.52 -10.31
CA PHE A 34 12.44 -5.43 -11.27
C PHE A 34 12.70 -4.06 -10.62
N PRO A 35 13.88 -3.44 -10.85
CA PRO A 35 14.23 -2.15 -10.27
C PRO A 35 13.44 -0.97 -10.89
N GLY A 36 13.33 0.12 -10.13
CA GLY A 36 12.93 1.44 -10.66
C GLY A 36 11.43 1.70 -10.79
N ILE A 37 10.58 0.78 -10.33
CA ILE A 37 9.12 0.92 -10.42
C ILE A 37 8.48 1.26 -9.06
N ILE A 38 9.07 0.77 -7.97
CA ILE A 38 8.63 1.01 -6.59
C ILE A 38 9.62 1.97 -5.94
N GLU A 39 9.11 3.03 -5.32
CA GLU A 39 9.94 4.02 -4.63
C GLU A 39 10.47 3.45 -3.31
N GLU A 40 11.70 3.76 -2.93
CA GLU A 40 12.39 3.14 -1.79
C GLU A 40 12.72 4.15 -0.70
N GLY A 41 12.78 3.68 0.55
CA GLY A 41 13.24 4.49 1.68
C GLY A 41 12.24 5.54 2.15
N VAL A 42 11.00 5.47 1.70
CA VAL A 42 9.92 6.36 2.11
C VAL A 42 9.21 5.79 3.33
N ASP A 43 9.21 6.53 4.43
CA ASP A 43 8.39 6.19 5.60
C ASP A 43 6.93 6.60 5.37
N VAL A 44 6.20 5.73 4.66
CA VAL A 44 4.79 5.96 4.29
C VAL A 44 3.89 6.13 5.52
N LEU A 45 4.21 5.47 6.63
CA LEU A 45 3.36 5.47 7.82
C LEU A 45 3.44 6.80 8.58
N SER A 46 4.57 7.51 8.51
CA SER A 46 4.75 8.85 9.08
C SER A 46 4.23 9.98 8.19
N LEU A 47 4.04 9.73 6.89
CA LEU A 47 3.73 10.79 5.93
C LEU A 47 2.23 10.95 5.71
N CYS A 48 1.82 12.22 5.56
CA CYS A 48 0.54 12.54 4.95
C CYS A 48 0.53 12.00 3.49
N PRO A 49 -0.53 11.30 3.05
CA PRO A 49 -0.58 10.71 1.72
C PRO A 49 -0.38 11.72 0.58
N ARG A 50 -0.70 13.00 0.81
CA ARG A 50 -0.51 14.10 -0.17
C ARG A 50 0.96 14.48 -0.36
N ALA A 51 1.83 14.18 0.60
CA ALA A 51 3.27 14.44 0.53
C ALA A 51 4.03 13.33 -0.21
N LEU A 52 3.36 12.21 -0.53
CA LEU A 52 3.95 11.12 -1.28
C LEU A 52 4.07 11.47 -2.77
N SER A 53 5.17 11.05 -3.38
CA SER A 53 5.40 11.18 -4.81
C SER A 53 4.64 10.09 -5.56
N PHE A 54 3.83 10.49 -6.54
CA PHE A 54 3.11 9.55 -7.41
C PHE A 54 3.50 9.79 -8.87
N PRO A 55 3.95 8.75 -9.60
CA PRO A 55 4.24 8.83 -11.03
C PRO A 55 3.04 9.37 -11.83
N GLU A 56 3.31 10.13 -12.90
CA GLU A 56 2.26 10.73 -13.73
C GLU A 56 1.35 9.68 -14.37
N ASN A 57 1.92 8.56 -14.81
CA ASN A 57 1.16 7.43 -15.37
C ASN A 57 0.31 6.68 -14.33
N HIS A 58 0.42 7.02 -13.04
CA HIS A 58 -0.44 6.48 -11.98
C HIS A 58 -1.51 7.46 -11.49
N ARG A 59 -1.81 8.48 -12.30
CA ARG A 59 -2.90 9.42 -12.08
C ARG A 59 -3.98 9.18 -13.13
N ARG A 60 -5.23 9.16 -12.69
CA ARG A 60 -6.42 9.05 -13.52
C ARG A 60 -7.38 10.20 -13.20
N ASP A 61 -8.45 10.26 -13.97
CA ASP A 61 -9.54 11.22 -13.76
C ASP A 61 -10.13 11.10 -12.35
N TYR A 62 -10.87 12.12 -11.93
CA TYR A 62 -11.59 12.16 -10.63
C TYR A 62 -10.68 12.04 -9.39
N ASP A 63 -9.44 12.53 -9.49
CA ASP A 63 -8.41 12.48 -8.45
C ASP A 63 -7.96 11.06 -8.05
N GLU A 64 -8.21 10.04 -8.88
CA GLU A 64 -7.68 8.71 -8.63
C GLU A 64 -6.16 8.71 -8.84
N VAL A 65 -5.43 8.27 -7.82
CA VAL A 65 -3.97 8.15 -7.86
C VAL A 65 -3.53 6.94 -7.06
N TRP A 66 -2.46 6.28 -7.50
CA TRP A 66 -1.83 5.21 -6.73
C TRP A 66 -0.31 5.22 -6.84
N GLY A 67 0.36 4.61 -5.87
CA GLY A 67 1.80 4.49 -5.81
C GLY A 67 2.23 3.26 -5.01
N PHE A 68 3.45 2.83 -5.23
CA PHE A 68 4.05 1.69 -4.54
C PHE A 68 5.35 2.14 -3.88
N PHE A 69 5.52 1.80 -2.62
CA PHE A 69 6.66 2.19 -1.80
C PHE A 69 7.21 0.96 -1.09
N PHE A 70 8.51 0.81 -1.07
CA PHE A 70 9.21 -0.28 -0.40
C PHE A 70 9.96 0.25 0.82
N ALA A 71 9.84 -0.48 1.92
CA ALA A 71 10.61 -0.23 3.13
C ALA A 71 11.15 -1.53 3.72
N ALA A 72 12.35 -1.44 4.29
CA ALA A 72 12.91 -2.43 5.18
C ALA A 72 12.95 -1.79 6.57
N LYS A 73 12.12 -2.31 7.48
CA LYS A 73 11.89 -1.66 8.78
C LYS A 73 12.16 -2.59 9.97
N PRO A 74 12.51 -2.04 11.15
CA PRO A 74 12.61 -2.81 12.38
C PRO A 74 11.36 -3.67 12.65
N ALA A 75 11.54 -4.92 13.06
CA ALA A 75 10.43 -5.75 13.51
C ALA A 75 9.82 -5.15 14.78
N GLY A 76 8.48 -5.00 14.79
CA GLY A 76 7.76 -4.43 15.93
C GLY A 76 7.61 -2.91 15.89
N GLU A 77 8.14 -2.23 14.85
CA GLU A 77 7.85 -0.81 14.65
C GLU A 77 6.34 -0.60 14.42
N THR A 78 5.73 0.10 15.38
CA THR A 78 4.33 0.48 15.34
C THR A 78 4.14 1.71 14.46
N CYS A 79 2.91 1.93 13.98
CA CYS A 79 2.61 3.18 13.31
C CYS A 79 2.99 4.36 14.22
N PRO A 80 3.71 5.36 13.71
CA PRO A 80 4.12 6.51 14.50
C PRO A 80 2.90 7.24 15.03
N THR A 81 3.10 7.94 16.16
CA THR A 81 2.04 8.73 16.78
C THR A 81 1.73 9.91 15.86
N PRO A 82 0.46 10.28 15.64
CA PRO A 82 0.12 11.35 14.71
C PRO A 82 0.62 12.71 15.19
N ASP A 83 1.77 13.12 14.69
CA ASP A 83 2.38 14.40 15.06
C ASP A 83 1.93 15.56 14.13
N ALA A 84 1.21 15.26 13.04
CA ALA A 84 0.91 16.23 11.97
C ALA A 84 -0.49 16.09 11.34
N GLY A 85 -1.54 16.03 12.16
CA GLY A 85 -2.92 16.26 11.69
C GLY A 85 -3.59 15.08 11.00
N GLY A 86 -2.99 13.88 10.97
CA GLY A 86 -3.69 12.66 10.57
C GLY A 86 -2.88 11.39 10.84
N CYS A 87 -3.56 10.23 10.79
CA CYS A 87 -2.96 8.91 11.02
C CYS A 87 -3.48 7.86 10.04
N TRP A 88 -2.66 6.84 9.81
CA TRP A 88 -3.09 5.60 9.16
C TRP A 88 -3.68 4.65 10.20
N GLU A 89 -4.97 4.32 10.05
CA GLU A 89 -5.66 3.37 10.91
C GLU A 89 -5.88 2.04 10.19
N GLN A 90 -5.43 0.95 10.80
CA GLN A 90 -5.64 -0.40 10.28
C GLN A 90 -7.14 -0.74 10.35
N TYR A 91 -7.66 -1.37 9.30
CA TYR A 91 -9.03 -1.87 9.29
C TYR A 91 -9.14 -3.21 8.53
N GLY A 92 -10.22 -3.93 8.80
CA GLY A 92 -10.49 -5.23 8.19
C GLY A 92 -9.52 -6.34 8.64
N GLN A 93 -9.74 -7.54 8.11
CA GLN A 93 -8.91 -8.70 8.41
C GLN A 93 -7.63 -8.72 7.56
N GLU A 94 -6.56 -9.26 8.14
CA GLU A 94 -5.32 -9.52 7.44
C GLU A 94 -5.53 -10.66 6.41
N LYS A 95 -5.15 -10.43 5.15
CA LYS A 95 -5.19 -11.46 4.10
C LYS A 95 -3.85 -12.20 4.07
N ALA A 96 -3.86 -13.51 4.32
CA ALA A 96 -2.68 -14.35 4.18
C ALA A 96 -2.46 -14.76 2.71
N TYR A 97 -1.19 -14.85 2.31
CA TYR A 97 -0.75 -15.36 1.02
C TYR A 97 0.08 -16.62 1.24
N TYR A 98 -0.25 -17.68 0.50
CA TYR A 98 0.39 -18.98 0.62
C TYR A 98 1.32 -19.20 -0.58
N GLY A 99 2.46 -19.85 -0.35
CA GLY A 99 3.41 -20.16 -1.40
C GLY A 99 3.04 -21.47 -2.11
N GLY A 100 2.86 -21.42 -3.43
CA GLY A 100 2.61 -22.60 -4.27
C GLY A 100 1.31 -23.36 -3.96
N GLU A 101 0.95 -24.29 -4.84
CA GLU A 101 -0.21 -25.16 -4.62
C GLU A 101 0.08 -26.12 -3.46
N GLY A 102 -0.76 -26.11 -2.42
CA GLY A 102 -0.61 -26.95 -1.22
C GLY A 102 0.24 -26.34 -0.09
N GLY A 103 0.66 -25.08 -0.19
CA GLY A 103 1.37 -24.38 0.89
C GLY A 103 0.52 -24.23 2.15
N ARG A 104 0.93 -24.85 3.26
CA ARG A 104 0.22 -24.79 4.56
C ARG A 104 0.61 -23.57 5.41
N GLU A 105 1.68 -22.88 5.04
CA GLU A 105 2.19 -21.73 5.78
C GLU A 105 2.15 -20.48 4.91
N ALA A 106 1.65 -19.37 5.48
CA ALA A 106 1.61 -18.11 4.78
C ALA A 106 3.03 -17.57 4.56
N VAL A 107 3.36 -17.21 3.32
CA VAL A 107 4.64 -16.61 2.94
C VAL A 107 4.62 -15.09 3.05
N ALA A 108 3.43 -14.49 3.07
CA ALA A 108 3.25 -13.06 3.27
C ALA A 108 1.84 -12.74 3.79
N PHE A 109 1.67 -11.52 4.26
CA PHE A 109 0.41 -11.00 4.80
C PHE A 109 0.09 -9.64 4.19
N ARG A 110 -1.20 -9.33 4.02
CA ARG A 110 -1.67 -8.01 3.59
C ARG A 110 -2.61 -7.40 4.62
N ARG A 111 -2.26 -6.20 5.09
CA ARG A 111 -3.09 -5.34 5.94
C ARG A 111 -3.67 -4.19 5.13
N ARG A 112 -4.83 -3.68 5.57
CA ARG A 112 -5.48 -2.50 4.97
C ARG A 112 -5.49 -1.37 5.97
N PHE A 113 -5.25 -0.16 5.49
CA PHE A 113 -5.26 1.06 6.29
C PHE A 113 -6.05 2.17 5.61
N ALA A 114 -6.69 3.00 6.40
CA ALA A 114 -7.37 4.22 5.95
C ALA A 114 -6.73 5.42 6.64
N TYR A 115 -6.47 6.49 5.89
CA TYR A 115 -5.95 7.71 6.48
C TYR A 115 -7.10 8.52 7.07
N ARG A 116 -6.97 8.96 8.32
CA ARG A 116 -7.94 9.81 9.02
C ARG A 116 -7.26 11.11 9.46
N TYR A 117 -7.95 12.23 9.40
CA TYR A 117 -7.45 13.48 9.99
C TYR A 117 -7.77 13.51 11.48
N THR A 118 -6.83 14.03 12.28
CA THR A 118 -7.06 14.38 13.68
C THR A 118 -7.20 15.89 13.75
N CYS A 119 -8.37 16.42 14.11
CA CYS A 119 -8.49 17.85 14.36
C CYS A 119 -7.91 18.19 15.76
N ARG A 120 -7.51 19.46 15.93
CA ARG A 120 -7.27 20.04 17.26
C ARG A 120 -8.48 19.76 18.14
N ASP A 121 -8.24 19.42 19.41
CA ASP A 121 -9.26 19.07 20.43
C ASP A 121 -9.78 17.62 20.42
N GLY A 122 -9.13 16.70 19.70
CA GLY A 122 -9.30 15.26 19.89
C GLY A 122 -10.53 14.64 19.20
N GLU A 123 -11.32 15.43 18.47
CA GLU A 123 -12.44 14.94 17.68
C GLU A 123 -12.00 14.59 16.24
N VAL A 124 -12.24 13.34 15.83
CA VAL A 124 -11.89 12.83 14.49
C VAL A 124 -12.93 13.31 13.49
N ILE A 125 -12.62 14.37 12.75
CA ILE A 125 -13.49 14.92 11.72
C ILE A 125 -13.17 14.23 10.39
N SER A 126 -13.89 13.15 10.12
CA SER A 126 -14.09 12.53 8.80
C SER A 126 -12.99 11.61 8.24
N GLN A 127 -13.45 10.51 7.64
CA GLN A 127 -12.65 9.55 6.90
C GLN A 127 -12.23 10.15 5.55
N THR A 128 -10.94 10.04 5.20
CA THR A 128 -10.46 10.49 3.88
C THR A 128 -10.72 9.43 2.81
N ARG A 129 -10.50 9.80 1.54
CA ARG A 129 -10.50 8.85 0.40
C ARG A 129 -9.18 8.07 0.26
N TRP A 130 -8.18 8.38 1.08
CA TRP A 130 -6.88 7.72 1.03
C TRP A 130 -6.94 6.35 1.70
N ARG A 131 -6.32 5.38 1.04
CA ARG A 131 -6.24 3.98 1.44
C ARG A 131 -4.82 3.48 1.21
N MET A 132 -4.44 2.49 2.00
CA MET A 132 -3.17 1.82 1.85
C MET A 132 -3.34 0.31 2.03
N LYS A 133 -2.63 -0.48 1.22
CA LYS A 133 -2.42 -1.92 1.42
C LYS A 133 -0.95 -2.14 1.75
N GLU A 134 -0.65 -2.61 2.95
CA GLU A 134 0.70 -3.03 3.34
C GLU A 134 0.84 -4.53 3.06
N TYR A 135 1.84 -4.91 2.28
CA TYR A 135 2.24 -6.29 2.03
C TYR A 135 3.51 -6.56 2.80
N ARG A 136 3.47 -7.53 3.71
CA ARG A 136 4.56 -7.88 4.61
C ARG A 136 5.02 -9.30 4.37
N LEU A 137 6.32 -9.48 4.18
CA LEU A 137 6.90 -10.80 4.01
C LEU A 137 6.92 -11.57 5.35
N ASN A 138 6.47 -12.82 5.34
CA ASN A 138 6.70 -13.74 6.45
C ASN A 138 8.06 -14.42 6.28
N ARG A 139 9.14 -13.75 6.71
CA ARG A 139 10.51 -14.27 6.56
C ARG A 139 10.73 -15.61 7.29
N ASN A 140 9.94 -15.89 8.32
CA ASN A 140 10.05 -17.10 9.14
C ASN A 140 9.33 -18.31 8.53
N ALA A 141 8.62 -18.13 7.41
CA ALA A 141 7.96 -19.23 6.71
C ALA A 141 8.96 -20.33 6.33
N ALA A 142 8.54 -21.60 6.44
CA ALA A 142 9.36 -22.77 6.15
C ALA A 142 9.99 -22.72 4.76
N ALA A 143 9.29 -22.13 3.79
CA ALA A 143 9.77 -21.91 2.43
C ALA A 143 11.08 -21.10 2.38
N PHE A 144 11.32 -20.23 3.35
CA PHE A 144 12.46 -19.31 3.39
C PHE A 144 13.52 -19.69 4.42
N ARG A 145 13.16 -20.46 5.46
CA ARG A 145 14.11 -20.92 6.49
C ARG A 145 15.32 -21.66 5.90
N ARG A 146 15.16 -22.38 4.79
CA ARG A 146 16.26 -23.11 4.14
C ARG A 146 17.26 -22.22 3.41
N ALA A 147 16.86 -21.02 2.98
CA ALA A 147 17.73 -20.09 2.27
C ALA A 147 18.76 -19.41 3.19
N HIS A 148 18.51 -19.40 4.51
CA HIS A 148 19.41 -18.82 5.51
C HIS A 148 19.59 -19.77 6.71
N PRO A 149 20.56 -20.68 6.68
CA PRO A 149 20.81 -21.65 7.77
C PRO A 149 21.49 -21.04 9.02
N GLY A 150 21.70 -19.72 9.08
CA GLY A 150 22.25 -19.02 10.24
C GLY A 150 21.18 -18.26 11.04
N PRO A 151 21.46 -17.83 12.28
CA PRO A 151 20.55 -16.97 13.05
C PRO A 151 20.33 -15.66 12.27
N VAL A 152 19.20 -15.58 11.57
CA VAL A 152 18.76 -14.38 10.87
C VAL A 152 18.43 -13.35 11.95
N PRO A 153 19.02 -12.14 11.92
CA PRO A 153 18.59 -11.08 12.81
C PRO A 153 17.08 -10.91 12.62
N PRO A 154 16.27 -11.13 13.68
CA PRO A 154 14.80 -11.06 13.59
C PRO A 154 14.30 -9.63 13.33
N ASP A 155 15.22 -8.69 13.17
CA ASP A 155 14.95 -7.28 13.38
C ASP A 155 14.52 -6.58 12.10
N VAL A 156 14.55 -7.20 10.91
CA VAL A 156 14.18 -6.51 9.66
C VAL A 156 12.99 -7.18 8.97
N VAL A 157 11.94 -6.38 8.78
CA VAL A 157 10.71 -6.73 8.07
C VAL A 157 10.69 -6.00 6.74
N PHE A 158 10.50 -6.76 5.66
CA PHE A 158 10.35 -6.23 4.31
C PHE A 158 8.88 -5.98 4.02
N VAL A 159 8.55 -4.75 3.62
CA VAL A 159 7.19 -4.34 3.29
C VAL A 159 7.11 -3.58 1.97
N VAL A 160 5.97 -3.75 1.29
CA VAL A 160 5.55 -2.90 0.18
C VAL A 160 4.21 -2.26 0.55
N HIS A 161 4.13 -0.94 0.47
CA HIS A 161 2.90 -0.17 0.63
C HIS A 161 2.35 0.21 -0.74
N LYS A 162 1.12 -0.21 -1.04
CA LYS A 162 0.33 0.39 -2.12
C LYS A 162 -0.54 1.48 -1.50
N VAL A 163 -0.24 2.75 -1.78
CA VAL A 163 -1.07 3.89 -1.37
C VAL A 163 -1.94 4.32 -2.54
N TYR A 164 -3.21 4.61 -2.30
CA TYR A 164 -4.13 5.04 -3.34
C TYR A 164 -5.24 5.94 -2.80
N ARG A 165 -5.79 6.79 -3.67
CA ARG A 165 -6.95 7.63 -3.39
C ARG A 165 -8.15 7.12 -4.19
N LYS A 166 -9.24 6.77 -3.51
CA LYS A 166 -10.50 6.38 -4.18
C LYS A 166 -11.09 7.60 -4.93
N PRO A 167 -11.68 7.40 -6.13
CA PRO A 167 -12.33 8.48 -6.88
C PRO A 167 -13.53 9.07 -6.12
N LEU A 168 -13.91 10.30 -6.45
CA LEU A 168 -15.03 11.01 -5.79
C LEU A 168 -16.40 10.40 -6.16
N ILE A 169 -16.50 9.88 -7.39
CA ILE A 169 -17.68 9.25 -7.96
C ILE A 169 -17.23 7.86 -8.40
N THR A 170 -17.95 6.81 -8.01
CA THR A 170 -17.71 5.47 -8.56
C THR A 170 -18.06 5.52 -10.05
N PRO A 171 -17.10 5.43 -10.98
CA PRO A 171 -17.44 5.37 -12.39
C PRO A 171 -18.30 4.13 -12.65
N PRO A 172 -19.25 4.18 -13.60
CA PRO A 172 -19.98 2.98 -13.99
C PRO A 172 -18.97 1.89 -14.40
N PRO A 173 -19.16 0.63 -13.97
CA PRO A 173 -18.25 -0.43 -14.34
C PRO A 173 -18.19 -0.54 -15.87
N PRO A 174 -17.00 -0.70 -16.47
CA PRO A 174 -16.90 -0.96 -17.90
C PRO A 174 -17.64 -2.27 -18.21
N PRO A 175 -18.33 -2.38 -19.36
CA PRO A 175 -18.79 -3.67 -19.85
C PRO A 175 -17.54 -4.54 -20.05
N ASP A 176 -17.52 -5.72 -19.42
CA ASP A 176 -16.49 -6.75 -19.55
C ASP A 176 -15.15 -6.57 -18.81
N SER A 177 -15.17 -6.25 -17.52
CA SER A 177 -14.02 -6.49 -16.63
C SER A 177 -14.35 -7.49 -15.51
N SER A 178 -14.44 -8.75 -15.90
CA SER A 178 -14.37 -9.90 -14.99
C SER A 178 -12.92 -10.08 -14.52
N SER A 179 -12.52 -9.30 -13.52
CA SER A 179 -11.38 -9.58 -12.63
C SER A 179 -11.34 -8.53 -11.52
N SER A 180 -12.21 -8.68 -10.53
CA SER A 180 -11.97 -8.07 -9.22
C SER A 180 -12.13 -9.17 -8.18
N GLU A 181 -11.03 -9.50 -7.51
CA GLU A 181 -11.07 -10.29 -6.28
C GLU A 181 -11.87 -9.50 -5.24
N ASP A 182 -13.18 -9.77 -5.18
CA ASP A 182 -14.09 -9.54 -4.07
C ASP A 182 -13.88 -8.19 -3.33
N GLU A 183 -14.32 -7.11 -3.97
CA GLU A 183 -14.62 -5.85 -3.28
C GLU A 183 -16.00 -6.02 -2.64
N GLY A 184 -16.02 -6.51 -1.40
CA GLY A 184 -17.19 -6.35 -0.53
C GLY A 184 -17.59 -4.88 -0.54
N SER A 185 -18.81 -4.60 -0.99
CA SER A 185 -19.36 -3.26 -1.18
C SER A 185 -19.28 -2.44 0.11
N GLU A 186 -18.20 -1.68 0.29
CA GLU A 186 -18.07 -0.67 1.34
C GLU A 186 -18.90 0.55 0.92
N SER A 187 -20.15 0.64 1.38
CA SER A 187 -20.91 1.89 1.26
C SER A 187 -20.34 2.92 2.24
N TYR A 188 -20.01 4.11 1.75
CA TYR A 188 -19.59 5.23 2.59
C TYR A 188 -20.24 6.53 2.11
N ILE A 189 -20.67 7.35 3.06
CA ILE A 189 -21.16 8.70 2.81
C ILE A 189 -19.95 9.64 2.88
N VAL A 190 -19.54 10.20 1.74
CA VAL A 190 -18.50 11.24 1.65
C VAL A 190 -19.18 12.59 1.58
N TYR A 191 -18.75 13.54 2.40
CA TYR A 191 -19.12 14.95 2.27
C TYR A 191 -18.11 15.68 1.36
N PRO A 192 -18.43 15.91 0.07
CA PRO A 192 -17.50 16.52 -0.88
C PRO A 192 -17.01 17.92 -0.49
N GLN A 193 -17.76 18.64 0.35
CA GLN A 193 -17.37 19.97 0.85
C GLN A 193 -16.15 19.93 1.78
N LEU A 194 -15.92 18.84 2.52
CA LEU A 194 -14.80 18.75 3.45
C LEU A 194 -13.47 18.53 2.74
N ASP A 195 -13.45 17.79 1.63
CA ASP A 195 -12.23 17.60 0.83
C ASP A 195 -11.72 18.92 0.21
N GLU A 196 -12.65 19.80 -0.19
CA GLU A 196 -12.38 21.15 -0.70
C GLU A 196 -11.86 22.07 0.40
N ILE A 197 -12.46 22.03 1.60
CA ILE A 197 -12.01 22.79 2.78
C ILE A 197 -10.60 22.34 3.18
N MET A 198 -10.35 21.03 3.24
CA MET A 198 -9.03 20.49 3.57
C MET A 198 -7.98 20.83 2.52
N ARG A 199 -8.33 20.86 1.22
CA ARG A 199 -7.42 21.34 0.16
C ARG A 199 -6.98 22.78 0.43
N ARG A 200 -7.92 23.66 0.78
CA ARG A 200 -7.65 25.08 1.08
C ARG A 200 -6.80 25.26 2.34
N LEU A 201 -7.03 24.45 3.37
CA LEU A 201 -6.24 24.51 4.61
C LEU A 201 -4.79 24.05 4.42
N THR A 202 -4.53 23.09 3.53
CA THR A 202 -3.18 22.58 3.28
C THR A 202 -2.35 23.39 2.28
N MET A 203 -2.98 24.18 1.41
CA MET A 203 -2.23 24.92 0.39
C MET A 203 -1.66 26.26 0.87
N GLY A 204 -2.08 26.77 2.04
CA GLY A 204 -1.68 28.10 2.49
C GLY A 204 -2.28 29.19 1.58
N ASN A 205 -2.76 30.27 2.17
CA ASN A 205 -3.04 31.49 1.40
C ASN A 205 -1.74 32.03 0.77
#